data_AF-A0A8H3J7L1-F1
#
_entry.id   AF-A0A8H3J7L1-F1
#
_cell.length_a   1.000
_cell.length_b   1.000
_cell.length_c   1.000
_cell.angle_alpha   90.00
_cell.angle_beta   90.00
_cell.angle_gamma   90.00
#
_symmetry.space_group_name_H-M   'P 1'
#
loop_
_entity.id
_entity.type
_entity.pdbx_description
1 polymer ?
#
loop_
_entity_poly.entity_id
_entity_poly.type
_entity_poly.pdbx_seq_one_letter_code
_entity_poly.pdbx_strand_id
1 'polypeptide(L)'
;MDDNIAPVTALVNDTRSREPDPVSQLISSFLIARSRTFRELAELRDEGWNNPQGDKHFKKQRQFADEASDRERRIFYNLMRQIGDEIQDVTGALSLPQSHKEVLDICMAPGGYSASALKYSPHARISGITLPDSLGGHPLLIKDSRVDVQHMDITMLAAEYGVSDIPEDHPDVSNFSPDRPWAKKSFDLVFCDGQVLRTHTPHVASYRKQREASRLSCSQLILAMQRIKPGGTFIMLLHKVEMWNTMKLLSVFNGISQIELLKPVTSHKTRGSFYLIAKNVQPHHPEALVAIKEWKEAWKKATFPPSADEEKQNRRGFVEGHEEVSSLLASFGERLIELGEPVWQIQKDALRQAPWLKTKEAKAVRTSAKQAGVPASSVSVDLTEASSMLGNLGIGK
;
A
#
# COMPACT_ATOMS: atom_id res chain seq x y z
N MET A 1 29.71 6.12 3.60
CA MET A 1 28.98 7.34 3.24
C MET A 1 27.61 6.88 2.78
N ASP A 2 26.57 7.40 3.44
CA ASP A 2 25.30 6.72 3.71
C ASP A 2 24.38 6.49 2.49
N ASP A 3 24.03 5.24 2.22
CA ASP A 3 22.90 4.85 1.36
C ASP A 3 21.70 4.43 2.22
N ASN A 4 20.95 5.43 2.70
CA ASN A 4 19.64 5.24 3.34
C ASN A 4 18.54 5.25 2.26
N ILE A 5 18.18 4.08 1.74
CA ILE A 5 17.03 3.91 0.83
C ILE A 5 15.78 3.57 1.66
N ALA A 6 14.94 4.59 1.88
CA ALA A 6 13.60 4.52 2.47
C ALA A 6 12.59 3.83 1.50
N PRO A 7 11.45 3.31 1.99
CA PRO A 7 10.42 2.71 1.11
C PRO A 7 9.88 3.74 0.12
N VAL A 8 9.84 3.35 -1.15
CA VAL A 8 9.28 4.15 -2.25
C VAL A 8 7.77 3.90 -2.28
N THR A 9 7.01 4.76 -1.60
CA THR A 9 5.55 4.85 -1.76
C THR A 9 5.20 6.21 -2.34
N ALA A 10 4.59 6.17 -3.51
CA ALA A 10 4.07 7.30 -4.26
C ALA A 10 2.67 7.73 -3.80
N LEU A 11 2.20 8.94 -4.05
CA LEU A 11 2.65 9.96 -5.01
C LEU A 11 3.41 11.12 -4.33
N VAL A 12 4.00 11.98 -5.15
CA VAL A 12 4.93 13.09 -4.83
C VAL A 12 4.81 13.65 -3.39
N ASN A 13 5.84 13.35 -2.58
CA ASN A 13 6.57 14.27 -1.69
C ASN A 13 7.84 13.55 -1.20
N ASP A 14 8.78 13.28 -2.14
CA ASP A 14 10.19 13.01 -1.78
C ASP A 14 10.89 14.36 -1.60
N THR A 15 10.55 15.06 -0.51
CA THR A 15 11.45 16.06 0.07
C THR A 15 12.12 15.43 1.27
N ARG A 16 13.37 15.03 1.09
CA ARG A 16 14.31 14.63 2.15
C ARG A 16 14.71 15.80 3.05
N SER A 17 13.74 16.64 3.43
CA SER A 17 13.91 17.60 4.51
C SER A 17 13.58 16.91 5.83
N ARG A 18 14.43 17.12 6.84
CA ARG A 18 14.14 16.73 8.24
C ARG A 18 12.89 17.42 8.78
N GLU A 19 12.40 18.45 8.10
CA GLU A 19 11.14 19.12 8.40
C GLU A 19 10.00 18.51 7.58
N PRO A 20 8.89 18.12 8.24
CA PRO A 20 7.72 17.60 7.54
C PRO A 20 7.22 18.65 6.55
N ASP A 21 6.83 18.22 5.35
CA ASP A 21 6.31 19.14 4.35
C ASP A 21 5.04 19.85 4.87
N PRO A 22 4.77 21.11 4.47
CA PRO A 22 3.65 21.89 5.01
C PRO A 22 2.27 21.21 4.87
N VAL A 23 2.07 20.42 3.82
CA VAL A 23 0.83 19.67 3.59
C VAL A 23 0.66 18.57 4.65
N SER A 24 1.70 17.76 4.87
CA SER A 24 1.72 16.73 5.91
C SER A 24 1.51 17.33 7.30
N GLN A 25 2.08 18.50 7.58
CA GLN A 25 1.87 19.20 8.86
C GLN A 25 0.41 19.59 9.04
N LEU A 26 -0.22 20.22 8.04
CA LEU A 26 -1.61 20.66 8.13
C LEU A 26 -2.57 19.49 8.37
N ILE A 27 -2.42 18.39 7.63
CA ILE A 27 -3.23 17.18 7.81
C ILE A 27 -2.99 16.58 9.19
N SER A 28 -1.74 16.46 9.61
CA SER A 28 -1.39 15.89 10.92
C SER A 28 -1.97 16.74 12.06
N SER A 29 -1.87 18.06 12.00
CA SER A 29 -2.46 18.97 12.99
C SER A 29 -3.98 18.85 13.05
N PHE A 30 -4.64 18.76 11.89
CA PHE A 30 -6.08 18.55 11.82
C PHE A 30 -6.50 17.26 12.54
N LEU A 31 -5.81 16.16 12.26
CA LEU A 31 -6.11 14.83 12.81
C LEU A 31 -5.75 14.72 14.29
N ILE A 32 -4.58 15.22 14.72
CA ILE A 32 -4.16 15.23 16.13
C ILE A 32 -5.18 15.97 17.00
N ALA A 33 -5.75 17.06 16.50
CA ALA A 33 -6.76 17.84 17.21
C ALA A 33 -8.08 17.08 17.39
N ARG A 34 -8.42 16.15 16.49
CA ARG A 34 -9.77 15.57 16.37
C ARG A 34 -9.88 14.07 16.66
N SER A 35 -8.81 13.30 16.46
CA SER A 35 -8.77 11.86 16.80
C SER A 35 -7.73 11.60 17.88
N ARG A 36 -8.21 11.14 19.04
CA ARG A 36 -7.34 10.66 20.13
C ARG A 36 -6.51 9.46 19.68
N THR A 37 -7.11 8.54 18.92
CA THR A 37 -6.42 7.34 18.44
C THR A 37 -5.29 7.69 17.49
N PHE A 38 -5.52 8.62 16.55
CA PHE A 38 -4.48 9.08 15.65
C PHE A 38 -3.35 9.78 16.41
N ARG A 39 -3.67 10.64 17.40
CA ARG A 39 -2.67 11.30 18.25
C ARG A 39 -1.77 10.29 18.95
N GLU A 40 -2.35 9.31 19.65
CA GLU A 40 -1.60 8.26 20.33
C GLU A 40 -0.76 7.42 19.35
N LEU A 41 -1.29 7.16 18.15
CA LEU A 41 -0.55 6.46 17.10
C LEU A 41 0.65 7.29 16.57
N ALA A 42 0.47 8.59 16.40
CA ALA A 42 1.53 9.50 15.95
C ALA A 42 2.69 9.50 16.96
N GLU A 43 2.38 9.63 18.26
CA GLU A 43 3.36 9.54 19.35
C GLU A 43 4.14 8.21 19.30
N LEU A 44 3.46 7.07 19.16
CA LEU A 44 4.11 5.76 19.07
C LEU A 44 5.00 5.61 17.82
N ARG A 45 4.58 6.19 16.69
CA ARG A 45 5.38 6.18 15.46
C ARG A 45 6.64 7.02 15.64
N ASP A 46 6.53 8.20 16.25
CA ASP A 46 7.67 9.07 16.55
C ASP A 46 8.63 8.39 17.53
N GLU A 47 8.11 7.73 18.57
CA GLU A 47 8.93 6.93 19.48
C GLU A 47 9.66 5.79 18.78
N GLY A 48 8.97 5.10 17.87
CA GLY A 48 9.51 3.99 17.09
C GLY A 48 10.60 4.45 16.12
N TRP A 49 10.39 5.59 15.47
CA TRP A 49 11.35 6.20 14.55
C TRP A 49 12.63 6.64 15.26
N ASN A 50 12.50 7.12 16.50
CA ASN A 50 13.64 7.55 17.31
C ASN A 50 14.30 6.39 18.10
N ASN A 51 13.96 5.13 17.79
CA ASN A 51 14.47 3.97 18.51
C ASN A 51 15.36 3.09 17.60
N PRO A 52 16.69 3.03 17.84
CA PRO A 52 17.61 2.24 17.05
C PRO A 52 17.28 0.73 16.99
N GLN A 53 16.54 0.21 17.98
CA GLN A 53 16.08 -1.19 17.95
C GLN A 53 14.96 -1.39 16.91
N GLY A 54 14.10 -0.40 16.71
CA GLY A 54 13.11 -0.37 15.63
C GLY A 54 13.79 -0.40 14.26
N ASP A 55 14.83 0.41 14.08
CA ASP A 55 15.62 0.42 12.84
C ASP A 55 16.26 -0.94 12.56
N LYS A 56 16.90 -1.54 13.57
CA LYS A 56 17.50 -2.88 13.44
C LYS A 56 16.46 -3.94 13.12
N HIS A 57 15.29 -3.88 13.75
CA HIS A 57 14.18 -4.80 13.50
C HIS A 57 13.71 -4.71 12.04
N PHE A 58 13.44 -3.49 11.55
CA PHE A 58 12.97 -3.30 10.19
C PHE A 58 14.06 -3.52 9.13
N LYS A 59 15.33 -3.27 9.45
CA LYS A 59 16.46 -3.61 8.56
C LYS A 59 16.55 -5.11 8.33
N LYS A 60 16.43 -5.92 9.39
CA LYS A 60 16.39 -7.39 9.26
C LYS A 60 15.22 -7.85 8.40
N GLN A 61 14.01 -7.33 8.65
CA GLN A 61 12.84 -7.68 7.84
C GLN A 61 13.03 -7.33 6.35
N ARG A 62 13.66 -6.20 6.03
CA ARG A 62 13.97 -5.84 4.64
C ARG A 62 14.93 -6.82 4.00
N GLN A 63 16.01 -7.20 4.70
CA GLN A 63 16.97 -8.20 4.20
C GLN A 63 16.29 -9.55 3.92
N PHE A 64 15.47 -10.05 4.84
CA PHE A 64 14.71 -11.29 4.63
C PHE A 64 13.72 -11.20 3.46
N ALA A 65 13.09 -10.05 3.25
CA ALA A 65 12.19 -9.85 2.12
C ALA A 65 12.93 -9.81 0.77
N ASP A 66 14.12 -9.18 0.75
CA ASP A 66 14.91 -9.01 -0.48
C ASP A 66 15.60 -10.32 -0.91
N GLU A 67 15.89 -11.23 0.02
CA GLU A 67 16.62 -12.50 -0.21
C GLU A 67 15.73 -13.75 -0.05
N ALA A 68 14.40 -13.60 -0.21
CA ALA A 68 13.43 -14.65 0.07
C ALA A 68 13.64 -15.94 -0.76
N SER A 69 13.91 -17.04 -0.06
CA SER A 69 13.95 -18.42 -0.55
C SER A 69 12.56 -18.90 -1.04
N ASP A 70 12.53 -20.02 -1.76
CA ASP A 70 11.27 -20.64 -2.21
C ASP A 70 10.31 -20.98 -1.06
N ARG A 71 10.86 -21.32 0.11
CA ARG A 71 10.07 -21.56 1.32
C ARG A 71 9.41 -20.26 1.81
N GLU A 72 10.15 -19.16 1.83
CA GLU A 72 9.65 -17.85 2.25
C GLU A 72 8.62 -17.30 1.27
N ARG A 73 8.81 -17.52 -0.04
CA ARG A 73 7.81 -17.18 -1.08
C ARG A 73 6.48 -17.91 -0.84
N ARG A 74 6.51 -19.20 -0.47
CA ARG A 74 5.30 -19.96 -0.10
C ARG A 74 4.64 -19.41 1.17
N ILE A 75 5.44 -18.99 2.16
CA ILE A 75 4.91 -18.34 3.37
C ILE A 75 4.21 -17.02 2.99
N PHE A 76 4.81 -16.20 2.14
CA PHE A 76 4.22 -14.94 1.67
C PHE A 76 2.92 -15.17 0.87
N TYR A 77 2.89 -16.16 -0.02
CA TYR A 77 1.66 -16.55 -0.71
C TYR A 77 0.53 -16.94 0.25
N ASN A 78 0.84 -17.73 1.28
CA ASN A 78 -0.16 -18.09 2.31
C ASN A 78 -0.58 -16.88 3.15
N LEU A 79 0.34 -15.95 3.44
CA LEU A 79 0.03 -14.70 4.12
C LEU A 79 -0.99 -13.87 3.33
N MET A 80 -0.78 -13.72 2.02
CA MET A 80 -1.71 -13.00 1.15
C MET A 80 -3.09 -13.69 1.09
N ARG A 81 -3.13 -15.02 1.11
CA ARG A 81 -4.40 -15.77 1.21
C ARG A 81 -5.12 -15.51 2.52
N GLN A 82 -4.40 -15.46 3.64
CA GLN A 82 -4.97 -15.11 4.94
C GLN A 82 -5.52 -13.68 4.95
N ILE A 83 -4.81 -12.73 4.34
CA ILE A 83 -5.33 -11.36 4.15
C ILE A 83 -6.59 -11.38 3.28
N GLY A 84 -6.61 -12.15 2.20
CA GLY A 84 -7.80 -12.31 1.37
C GLY A 84 -8.99 -12.90 2.11
N ASP A 85 -8.74 -13.86 3.01
CA ASP A 85 -9.75 -14.42 3.92
C ASP A 85 -10.27 -13.34 4.89
N GLU A 86 -9.40 -12.54 5.50
CA GLU A 86 -9.81 -11.41 6.36
C GLU A 86 -10.63 -10.36 5.59
N ILE A 87 -10.23 -10.02 4.35
CA ILE A 87 -10.98 -9.12 3.48
C ILE A 87 -12.40 -9.65 3.28
N GLN A 88 -12.53 -10.93 2.96
CA GLN A 88 -13.84 -11.54 2.80
C GLN A 88 -14.63 -11.56 4.10
N ASP A 89 -14.03 -11.96 5.22
CA ASP A 89 -14.74 -12.13 6.48
C ASP A 89 -15.29 -10.80 7.02
N VAL A 90 -14.52 -9.71 6.86
CA VAL A 90 -14.90 -8.39 7.35
C VAL A 90 -15.85 -7.67 6.37
N THR A 91 -15.61 -7.79 5.07
CA THR A 91 -16.28 -6.92 4.09
C THR A 91 -17.20 -7.66 3.12
N GLY A 92 -17.10 -8.99 3.01
CA GLY A 92 -17.83 -9.76 2.00
C GLY A 92 -17.41 -9.49 0.55
N ALA A 93 -16.30 -8.76 0.33
CA ALA A 93 -15.94 -8.24 -0.99
C ALA A 93 -15.59 -9.31 -2.04
N LEU A 94 -15.30 -10.54 -1.63
CA LEU A 94 -14.90 -11.64 -2.53
C LEU A 94 -16.06 -12.55 -2.92
N SER A 95 -17.23 -12.40 -2.30
CA SER A 95 -18.45 -13.15 -2.59
C SER A 95 -19.26 -12.46 -3.68
N LEU A 96 -19.06 -12.86 -4.93
CA LEU A 96 -19.68 -12.22 -6.08
C LEU A 96 -21.05 -12.86 -6.39
N PRO A 97 -22.15 -12.09 -6.50
CA PRO A 97 -23.53 -12.62 -6.43
C PRO A 97 -24.07 -13.37 -7.68
N GLN A 98 -23.23 -13.78 -8.64
CA GLN A 98 -23.70 -14.50 -9.85
C GLN A 98 -22.73 -15.60 -10.29
N SER A 99 -23.22 -16.56 -11.09
CA SER A 99 -22.40 -17.53 -11.80
C SER A 99 -21.56 -16.84 -12.90
N HIS A 100 -20.28 -17.20 -13.00
CA HIS A 100 -19.30 -16.71 -13.99
C HIS A 100 -18.89 -15.24 -13.86
N LYS A 101 -17.99 -14.98 -12.92
CA LYS A 101 -17.46 -13.65 -12.63
C LYS A 101 -16.06 -13.46 -13.17
N GLU A 102 -15.75 -12.27 -13.65
CA GLU A 102 -14.42 -11.94 -14.15
C GLU A 102 -13.68 -11.13 -13.09
N VAL A 103 -12.49 -11.59 -12.70
CA VAL A 103 -11.62 -10.92 -11.72
C VAL A 103 -10.33 -10.50 -12.42
N LEU A 104 -9.86 -9.29 -12.15
CA LEU A 104 -8.56 -8.80 -12.57
C LEU A 104 -7.64 -8.65 -11.37
N ASP A 105 -6.46 -9.23 -11.42
CA ASP A 105 -5.42 -9.06 -10.39
C ASP A 105 -4.19 -8.41 -11.02
N ILE A 106 -4.01 -7.12 -10.74
CA ILE A 106 -2.91 -6.31 -11.26
C ILE A 106 -1.74 -6.40 -10.30
N CYS A 107 -0.56 -6.73 -10.84
CA CYS A 107 0.63 -7.10 -10.07
C CYS A 107 0.39 -8.38 -9.25
N MET A 108 -0.18 -9.40 -9.89
CA MET A 108 -0.73 -10.61 -9.26
C MET A 108 0.26 -11.42 -8.41
N ALA A 109 1.51 -11.59 -8.87
CA ALA A 109 2.42 -12.56 -8.27
C ALA A 109 2.61 -12.32 -6.76
N PRO A 110 2.55 -13.37 -5.92
CA PRO A 110 2.46 -14.81 -6.25
C PRO A 110 1.04 -15.37 -6.53
N GLY A 111 -0.01 -14.56 -6.47
CA GLY A 111 -1.41 -14.95 -6.75
C GLY A 111 -2.25 -15.27 -5.52
N GLY A 112 -1.90 -14.73 -4.34
CA GLY A 112 -2.60 -15.01 -3.09
C GLY A 112 -4.06 -14.53 -3.07
N TYR A 113 -4.33 -13.29 -3.48
CA TYR A 113 -5.70 -12.77 -3.53
C TYR A 113 -6.54 -13.45 -4.59
N SER A 114 -5.96 -13.73 -5.76
CA SER A 114 -6.58 -14.56 -6.78
C SER A 114 -7.03 -15.93 -6.24
N ALA A 115 -6.22 -16.57 -5.39
CA ALA A 115 -6.60 -17.83 -4.75
C ALA A 115 -7.75 -17.66 -3.75
N SER A 116 -7.78 -16.57 -2.98
CA SER A 116 -8.91 -16.25 -2.10
C SER A 116 -10.17 -15.91 -2.90
N ALA A 117 -10.06 -15.18 -4.02
CA ALA A 117 -11.18 -14.90 -4.90
C ALA A 117 -11.79 -16.19 -5.48
N LEU A 118 -10.97 -17.16 -5.90
CA LEU A 118 -11.45 -18.47 -6.35
C LEU A 118 -12.07 -19.32 -5.22
N LYS A 119 -11.61 -19.16 -3.97
CA LYS A 119 -12.19 -19.82 -2.79
C LYS A 119 -13.62 -19.35 -2.53
N TYR A 120 -13.87 -18.04 -2.60
CA TYR A 120 -15.17 -17.44 -2.27
C TYR A 120 -16.08 -17.18 -3.47
N SER A 121 -15.53 -17.22 -4.69
CA SER A 121 -16.26 -17.21 -5.95
C SER A 121 -15.80 -18.38 -6.84
N PRO A 122 -16.26 -19.63 -6.57
CA PRO A 122 -15.78 -20.85 -7.23
C PRO A 122 -16.01 -20.94 -8.74
N HIS A 123 -16.82 -20.06 -9.32
CA HIS A 123 -17.04 -19.99 -10.77
C HIS A 123 -16.37 -18.78 -11.42
N ALA A 124 -15.55 -18.04 -10.68
CA ALA A 124 -14.81 -16.92 -11.23
C ALA A 124 -13.71 -17.36 -12.20
N ARG A 125 -13.43 -16.51 -13.18
CA ARG A 125 -12.25 -16.54 -14.04
C ARG A 125 -11.34 -15.38 -13.65
N ILE A 126 -10.05 -15.66 -13.57
CA ILE A 126 -9.06 -14.67 -13.15
C ILE A 126 -8.20 -14.31 -14.36
N SER A 127 -8.10 -13.01 -14.67
CA SER A 127 -7.08 -12.46 -15.55
C SER A 127 -6.04 -11.72 -14.70
N GLY A 128 -4.77 -11.84 -15.06
CA GLY A 128 -3.67 -11.29 -14.29
C GLY A 128 -2.64 -10.58 -15.15
N ILE A 129 -1.98 -9.58 -14.56
CA ILE A 129 -0.68 -9.13 -15.03
C ILE A 129 0.31 -9.21 -13.88
N THR A 130 1.53 -9.66 -14.17
CA THR A 130 2.66 -9.54 -13.27
C THR A 130 3.94 -9.11 -13.99
N LEU A 131 4.89 -8.57 -13.23
CA LEU A 131 6.18 -8.14 -13.77
C LEU A 131 6.98 -9.39 -14.21
N PRO A 132 7.64 -9.37 -15.38
CA PRO A 132 8.51 -10.48 -15.80
C PRO A 132 9.70 -10.68 -14.86
N ASP A 133 10.13 -11.93 -14.68
CA ASP A 133 11.32 -12.29 -13.87
C ASP A 133 12.59 -11.54 -14.33
N SER A 134 12.73 -11.28 -15.64
CA SER A 134 13.86 -10.52 -16.21
C SER A 134 13.93 -9.06 -15.74
N LEU A 135 12.84 -8.53 -15.19
CA LEU A 135 12.72 -7.18 -14.64
C LEU A 135 12.64 -7.18 -13.11
N GLY A 136 12.95 -8.31 -12.47
CA GLY A 136 12.85 -8.48 -11.02
C GLY A 136 11.47 -8.93 -10.54
N GLY A 137 10.64 -9.45 -11.45
CA GLY A 137 9.36 -10.09 -11.13
C GLY A 137 9.47 -11.31 -10.23
N HIS A 138 8.33 -11.74 -9.70
CA HIS A 138 8.23 -12.90 -8.81
C HIS A 138 7.45 -14.04 -9.47
N PRO A 139 7.79 -15.30 -9.17
CA PRO A 139 7.08 -16.43 -9.73
C PRO A 139 5.63 -16.50 -9.23
N LEU A 140 4.74 -16.93 -10.12
CA LEU A 140 3.37 -17.29 -9.77
C LEU A 140 3.35 -18.61 -8.99
N LEU A 141 2.67 -18.61 -7.84
CA LEU A 141 2.50 -19.81 -7.01
C LEU A 141 1.09 -20.38 -7.09
N ILE A 142 0.11 -19.58 -7.50
CA ILE A 142 -1.23 -20.06 -7.83
C ILE A 142 -1.18 -21.01 -9.04
N LYS A 143 -1.85 -22.16 -8.92
CA LYS A 143 -1.99 -23.15 -9.99
C LYS A 143 -3.45 -23.50 -10.17
N ASP A 144 -4.10 -22.88 -11.15
CA ASP A 144 -5.50 -23.12 -11.44
C ASP A 144 -5.80 -22.83 -12.93
N SER A 145 -6.54 -23.73 -13.58
CA SER A 145 -6.90 -23.61 -15.01
C SER A 145 -7.78 -22.38 -15.34
N ARG A 146 -8.39 -21.75 -14.32
CA ARG A 146 -9.23 -20.54 -14.46
C ARG A 146 -8.42 -19.25 -14.41
N VAL A 147 -7.11 -19.34 -14.20
CA VAL A 147 -6.20 -18.19 -14.06
C VAL A 147 -5.36 -18.05 -15.32
N ASP A 148 -5.47 -16.89 -15.97
CA ASP A 148 -4.68 -16.50 -17.14
C ASP A 148 -3.83 -15.28 -16.77
N VAL A 149 -2.51 -15.32 -16.98
CA VAL A 149 -1.59 -14.26 -16.53
C VAL A 149 -0.66 -13.82 -17.64
N GLN A 150 -0.63 -12.52 -17.90
CA GLN A 150 0.31 -11.88 -18.81
C GLN A 150 1.52 -11.37 -18.02
N HIS A 151 2.73 -11.56 -18.56
CA HIS A 151 3.97 -11.06 -17.96
C HIS A 151 4.37 -9.77 -18.67
N MET A 152 4.13 -8.62 -18.04
CA MET A 152 4.42 -7.30 -18.63
C MET A 152 4.65 -6.25 -17.54
N ASP A 153 5.46 -5.23 -17.87
CA ASP A 153 5.59 -4.03 -17.04
C ASP A 153 4.46 -3.06 -17.37
N ILE A 154 3.46 -2.97 -16.48
CA ILE A 154 2.33 -2.06 -16.67
C ILE A 154 2.76 -0.60 -16.72
N THR A 155 3.92 -0.23 -16.17
CA THR A 155 4.41 1.16 -16.24
C THR A 155 4.83 1.57 -17.65
N MET A 156 4.92 0.62 -18.60
CA MET A 156 5.36 0.84 -19.97
C MET A 156 4.21 0.82 -21.00
N LEU A 157 2.95 0.75 -20.57
CA LEU A 157 1.77 0.73 -21.45
C LEU A 157 1.37 2.12 -21.97
N ALA A 158 2.26 2.80 -22.69
CA ALA A 158 2.07 4.18 -23.15
C ALA A 158 0.74 4.40 -23.89
N ALA A 159 0.37 3.47 -24.78
CA ALA A 159 -0.88 3.55 -25.55
C ALA A 159 -2.14 3.43 -24.65
N GLU A 160 -2.08 2.66 -23.58
CA GLU A 160 -3.18 2.58 -22.59
C GLU A 160 -3.38 3.92 -21.88
N TYR A 161 -2.30 4.66 -21.66
CA TYR A 161 -2.29 5.94 -20.99
C TYR A 161 -2.50 7.14 -21.91
N GLY A 162 -2.75 6.88 -23.21
CA GLY A 162 -3.07 7.91 -24.20
C GLY A 162 -1.85 8.63 -24.76
N VAL A 163 -0.66 8.00 -24.70
CA VAL A 163 0.55 8.49 -25.35
C VAL A 163 0.83 7.61 -26.57
N SER A 164 0.63 8.17 -27.76
CA SER A 164 0.94 7.54 -29.05
C SER A 164 2.35 7.86 -29.54
N ASP A 165 2.82 9.08 -29.25
CA ASP A 165 4.05 9.62 -29.81
C ASP A 165 5.09 9.77 -28.70
N ILE A 166 6.09 8.90 -28.76
CA ILE A 166 7.18 8.82 -27.79
C ILE A 166 8.41 9.50 -28.43
N PRO A 167 9.08 10.44 -27.75
CA PRO A 167 10.26 11.09 -28.31
C PRO A 167 11.33 10.06 -28.72
N GLU A 168 11.90 10.23 -29.91
CA GLU A 168 12.90 9.29 -30.46
C GLU A 168 14.17 9.21 -29.60
N ASP A 169 14.49 10.29 -28.88
CA ASP A 169 15.62 10.41 -27.97
C ASP A 169 15.32 9.90 -26.54
N HIS A 170 14.10 9.44 -26.29
CA HIS A 170 13.74 8.90 -24.99
C HIS A 170 14.50 7.58 -24.71
N PRO A 171 15.17 7.42 -23.56
CA PRO A 171 16.05 6.28 -23.28
C PRO A 171 15.34 4.91 -23.33
N ASP A 172 14.03 4.89 -23.11
CA ASP A 172 13.19 3.70 -23.16
C ASP A 172 12.21 3.66 -24.34
N VAL A 173 12.44 4.42 -25.41
CA VAL A 173 11.52 4.48 -26.57
C VAL A 173 11.12 3.08 -27.09
N SER A 174 12.06 2.14 -27.15
CA SER A 174 11.83 0.76 -27.60
C SER A 174 11.17 -0.16 -26.56
N ASN A 175 11.09 0.27 -25.29
CA ASN A 175 10.54 -0.54 -24.21
C ASN A 175 9.03 -0.27 -23.99
N PHE A 176 8.50 0.83 -24.52
CA PHE A 176 7.08 1.12 -24.39
C PHE A 176 6.24 0.19 -25.26
N SER A 177 5.19 -0.37 -24.66
CA SER A 177 4.30 -1.27 -25.34
C SER A 177 3.10 -0.52 -25.95
N PRO A 178 2.70 -0.86 -27.20
CA PRO A 178 1.44 -0.39 -27.79
C PRO A 178 0.22 -1.16 -27.25
N ASP A 179 0.43 -2.18 -26.41
CA ASP A 179 -0.63 -3.05 -25.95
C ASP A 179 -1.62 -2.33 -25.04
N ARG A 180 -2.89 -2.73 -25.18
CA ARG A 180 -4.00 -2.30 -24.35
C ARG A 180 -4.70 -3.51 -23.78
N PRO A 181 -4.13 -4.13 -22.72
CA PRO A 181 -4.59 -5.43 -22.25
C PRO A 181 -6.07 -5.36 -21.88
N TRP A 182 -6.82 -6.34 -22.39
CA TRP A 182 -8.26 -6.50 -22.19
C TRP A 182 -9.12 -5.26 -22.51
N ALA A 183 -8.74 -4.44 -23.49
CA ALA A 183 -9.52 -3.25 -23.89
C ALA A 183 -11.02 -3.51 -24.19
N LYS A 184 -11.39 -4.76 -24.47
CA LYS A 184 -12.76 -5.21 -24.74
C LYS A 184 -13.37 -6.08 -23.63
N LYS A 185 -12.73 -6.20 -22.47
CA LYS A 185 -13.28 -6.91 -21.31
C LYS A 185 -13.52 -5.96 -20.15
N SER A 186 -14.39 -6.39 -19.25
CA SER A 186 -14.63 -5.71 -17.98
C SER A 186 -14.73 -6.72 -16.84
N PHE A 187 -14.38 -6.30 -15.64
CA PHE A 187 -14.21 -7.15 -14.47
C PHE A 187 -15.16 -6.76 -13.35
N ASP A 188 -15.69 -7.76 -12.65
CA ASP A 188 -16.57 -7.62 -11.50
C ASP A 188 -15.78 -7.28 -10.22
N LEU A 189 -14.51 -7.71 -10.15
CA LEU A 189 -13.59 -7.46 -9.04
C LEU A 189 -12.20 -7.13 -9.59
N VAL A 190 -11.55 -6.10 -9.05
CA VAL A 190 -10.17 -5.74 -9.40
C VAL A 190 -9.31 -5.61 -8.15
N PHE A 191 -8.13 -6.26 -8.16
CA PHE A 191 -7.08 -6.09 -7.14
C PHE A 191 -5.92 -5.26 -7.69
N CYS A 192 -5.38 -4.38 -6.83
CA CYS A 192 -4.18 -3.58 -7.06
C CYS A 192 -3.26 -3.67 -5.82
N ASP A 193 -2.23 -4.52 -5.87
CA ASP A 193 -1.24 -4.67 -4.77
C ASP A 193 0.22 -4.51 -5.25
N GLY A 194 0.42 -3.84 -6.38
CA GLY A 194 1.75 -3.57 -6.92
C GLY A 194 2.51 -2.57 -6.04
N GLN A 195 3.73 -2.94 -5.65
CA GLN A 195 4.67 -2.09 -4.92
C GLN A 195 6.02 -2.08 -5.64
N VAL A 196 6.72 -0.94 -5.59
CA VAL A 196 8.11 -0.86 -6.06
C VAL A 196 9.01 -1.47 -4.99
N LEU A 197 9.69 -2.57 -5.34
CA LEU A 197 10.58 -3.29 -4.45
C LEU A 197 12.02 -2.80 -4.58
N ARG A 198 12.82 -2.98 -3.53
CA ARG A 198 14.25 -2.60 -3.54
C ARG A 198 15.03 -3.39 -4.59
N THR A 199 14.65 -4.64 -4.81
CA THR A 199 15.20 -5.54 -5.82
C THR A 199 14.96 -5.07 -7.26
N HIS A 200 14.02 -4.14 -7.50
CA HIS A 200 13.80 -3.56 -8.83
C HIS A 200 14.85 -2.50 -9.17
N THR A 201 15.62 -1.99 -8.20
CA THR A 201 16.59 -0.89 -8.41
C THR A 201 17.53 -1.09 -9.61
N PRO A 202 18.08 -2.28 -9.87
CA PRO A 202 18.93 -2.51 -11.04
C PRO A 202 18.20 -2.42 -12.38
N HIS A 203 16.87 -2.56 -12.38
CA HIS A 203 16.01 -2.58 -13.57
C HIS A 203 15.31 -1.24 -13.84
N VAL A 204 15.41 -0.28 -12.91
CA VAL A 204 14.76 1.04 -13.03
C VAL A 204 15.77 2.08 -13.48
N ALA A 205 15.49 2.73 -14.61
CA ALA A 205 16.34 3.78 -15.14
C ALA A 205 16.46 4.98 -14.17
N SER A 206 17.64 5.59 -14.12
CA SER A 206 18.00 6.63 -13.15
C SER A 206 17.07 7.85 -13.20
N TYR A 207 16.66 8.28 -14.41
CA TYR A 207 15.84 9.47 -14.61
C TYR A 207 14.43 9.35 -14.02
N ARG A 208 13.90 8.12 -13.88
CA ARG A 208 12.55 7.84 -13.35
C ARG A 208 12.54 7.22 -11.96
N LYS A 209 13.69 6.86 -11.40
CA LYS A 209 13.82 6.14 -10.12
C LYS A 209 13.01 6.76 -8.98
N GLN A 210 13.02 8.09 -8.85
CA GLN A 210 12.27 8.79 -7.79
C GLN A 210 10.75 8.84 -8.04
N ARG A 211 10.32 8.62 -9.27
CA ARG A 211 8.92 8.71 -9.70
C ARG A 211 8.30 7.34 -9.95
N GLU A 212 9.05 6.26 -9.78
CA GLU A 212 8.66 4.91 -10.20
C GLU A 212 7.42 4.41 -9.47
N ALA A 213 7.31 4.66 -8.16
CA ALA A 213 6.10 4.28 -7.45
C ALA A 213 4.89 5.07 -7.96
N SER A 214 5.07 6.32 -8.41
CA SER A 214 3.96 7.15 -8.92
C SER A 214 3.51 6.62 -10.26
N ARG A 215 4.46 6.23 -11.11
CA ARG A 215 4.19 5.53 -12.37
C ARG A 215 3.42 4.25 -12.11
N LEU A 216 3.84 3.44 -11.14
CA LEU A 216 3.18 2.18 -10.81
C LEU A 216 1.76 2.38 -10.25
N SER A 217 1.57 3.28 -9.28
CA SER A 217 0.25 3.56 -8.71
C SER A 217 -0.72 4.11 -9.76
N CYS A 218 -0.29 5.06 -10.60
CA CYS A 218 -1.12 5.57 -11.69
C CYS A 218 -1.47 4.46 -12.69
N SER A 219 -0.50 3.62 -13.06
CA SER A 219 -0.70 2.50 -13.98
C SER A 219 -1.78 1.53 -13.48
N GLN A 220 -1.71 1.15 -12.20
CA GLN A 220 -2.71 0.30 -11.55
C GLN A 220 -4.09 0.95 -11.55
N LEU A 221 -4.19 2.22 -11.13
CA LEU A 221 -5.46 2.96 -11.06
C LEU A 221 -6.12 3.13 -12.42
N ILE A 222 -5.34 3.53 -13.44
CA ILE A 222 -5.85 3.75 -14.80
C ILE A 222 -6.35 2.42 -15.38
N LEU A 223 -5.53 1.37 -15.31
CA LEU A 223 -5.90 0.07 -15.86
C LEU A 223 -7.13 -0.51 -15.14
N ALA A 224 -7.17 -0.44 -13.81
CA ALA A 224 -8.30 -0.93 -13.03
C ALA A 224 -9.60 -0.17 -13.34
N MET A 225 -9.58 1.16 -13.30
CA MET A 225 -10.78 1.97 -13.47
C MET A 225 -11.31 1.96 -14.90
N GLN A 226 -10.44 1.76 -15.90
CA GLN A 226 -10.88 1.55 -17.28
C GLN A 226 -11.40 0.13 -17.56
N ARG A 227 -11.25 -0.82 -16.62
CA ARG A 227 -11.66 -2.22 -16.82
C ARG A 227 -12.68 -2.71 -15.80
N ILE A 228 -12.94 -1.98 -14.72
CA ILE A 228 -13.98 -2.35 -13.76
C ILE A 228 -15.38 -2.12 -14.35
N LYS A 229 -16.31 -3.06 -14.11
CA LYS A 229 -17.71 -2.89 -14.47
C LYS A 229 -18.37 -1.83 -13.58
N PRO A 230 -19.38 -1.09 -14.06
CA PRO A 230 -20.30 -0.38 -13.18
C PRO A 230 -20.89 -1.32 -12.13
N GLY A 231 -20.83 -0.93 -10.86
CA GLY A 231 -21.24 -1.78 -9.74
C GLY A 231 -20.16 -2.76 -9.25
N GLY A 232 -18.99 -2.81 -9.89
CA GLY A 232 -17.89 -3.70 -9.49
C GLY A 232 -17.23 -3.33 -8.17
N THR A 233 -16.36 -4.22 -7.70
CA THR A 233 -15.55 -4.03 -6.49
C THR A 233 -14.09 -3.77 -6.84
N PHE A 234 -13.49 -2.75 -6.23
CA PHE A 234 -12.09 -2.39 -6.37
C PHE A 234 -11.39 -2.54 -5.01
N ILE A 235 -10.25 -3.21 -5.00
CA ILE A 235 -9.44 -3.45 -3.81
C ILE A 235 -8.01 -3.02 -4.07
N MET A 236 -7.47 -2.12 -3.25
CA MET A 236 -6.11 -1.62 -3.42
C MET A 236 -5.34 -1.53 -2.11
N LEU A 237 -4.09 -1.99 -2.12
CA LEU A 237 -3.17 -1.74 -1.02
C LEU A 237 -2.74 -0.27 -1.03
N LEU A 238 -2.96 0.40 0.10
CA LEU A 238 -2.56 1.76 0.37
C LEU A 238 -1.70 1.82 1.63
N HIS A 239 -1.05 2.97 1.83
CA HIS A 239 -0.24 3.21 3.02
C HIS A 239 -0.70 4.51 3.65
N LYS A 240 -0.73 4.55 4.99
CA LYS A 240 -1.00 5.72 5.84
C LYS A 240 -2.21 6.55 5.37
N VAL A 241 -3.34 6.39 6.07
CA VAL A 241 -4.60 7.11 5.77
C VAL A 241 -4.39 8.62 5.67
N GLU A 242 -3.50 9.16 6.51
CA GLU A 242 -3.17 10.58 6.60
C GLU A 242 -2.23 11.11 5.50
N MET A 243 -1.69 10.25 4.62
CA MET A 243 -0.87 10.76 3.50
C MET A 243 -1.76 11.50 2.51
N TRP A 244 -1.33 12.67 2.08
CA TRP A 244 -2.09 13.53 1.16
C TRP A 244 -2.64 12.79 -0.08
N ASN A 245 -1.78 12.03 -0.76
CA ASN A 245 -2.20 11.31 -1.96
C ASN A 245 -3.14 10.14 -1.66
N THR A 246 -3.01 9.51 -0.49
CA THR A 246 -3.97 8.53 0.02
C THR A 246 -5.31 9.21 0.29
N MET A 247 -5.31 10.36 0.97
CA MET A 247 -6.51 11.13 1.29
C MET A 247 -7.27 11.59 0.03
N LYS A 248 -6.57 12.13 -0.98
CA LYS A 248 -7.15 12.48 -2.29
C LYS A 248 -7.77 11.27 -2.98
N LEU A 249 -7.08 10.13 -2.96
CA LEU A 249 -7.61 8.91 -3.57
C LEU A 249 -8.87 8.43 -2.85
N LEU A 250 -8.86 8.45 -1.51
CA LEU A 250 -10.02 8.08 -0.70
C LEU A 250 -11.20 9.02 -0.93
N SER A 251 -10.98 10.33 -1.09
CA SER A 251 -12.06 11.27 -1.37
C SER A 251 -12.70 11.00 -2.73
N VAL A 252 -11.90 10.75 -3.77
CA VAL A 252 -12.41 10.39 -5.10
C VAL A 252 -13.25 9.11 -5.02
N PHE A 253 -12.72 8.05 -4.39
CA PHE A 253 -13.48 6.80 -4.27
C PHE A 253 -14.72 6.94 -3.38
N ASN A 254 -14.71 7.80 -2.37
CA ASN A 254 -15.89 8.12 -1.57
C ASN A 254 -17.00 8.79 -2.40
N GLY A 255 -16.64 9.60 -3.40
CA GLY A 255 -17.59 10.25 -4.32
C GLY A 255 -18.22 9.29 -5.33
N ILE A 256 -17.52 8.21 -5.72
CA ILE A 256 -17.92 7.33 -6.83
C ILE A 256 -18.27 5.90 -6.41
N SER A 257 -18.19 5.57 -5.12
CA SER A 257 -18.37 4.21 -4.61
C SER A 257 -18.69 4.18 -3.11
N GLN A 258 -18.98 2.99 -2.58
CA GLN A 258 -19.10 2.75 -1.15
C GLN A 258 -17.76 2.21 -0.62
N ILE A 259 -17.07 3.02 0.19
CA ILE A 259 -15.73 2.69 0.67
C ILE A 259 -15.68 2.26 2.13
N GLU A 260 -14.84 1.28 2.39
CA GLU A 260 -14.43 0.78 3.71
C GLU A 260 -12.90 0.58 3.71
N LEU A 261 -12.26 0.75 4.86
CA LEU A 261 -10.83 0.49 5.02
C LEU A 261 -10.59 -0.74 5.87
N LEU A 262 -9.64 -1.59 5.45
CA LEU A 262 -9.28 -2.79 6.18
C LEU A 262 -7.80 -2.80 6.51
N LYS A 263 -7.48 -2.93 7.80
CA LYS A 263 -6.13 -3.22 8.25
C LYS A 263 -6.05 -4.68 8.70
N PRO A 264 -5.22 -5.53 8.07
CA PRO A 264 -5.11 -6.91 8.49
C PRO A 264 -4.64 -7.04 9.95
N VAL A 265 -5.24 -7.97 10.68
CA VAL A 265 -4.92 -8.25 12.09
C VAL A 265 -4.00 -9.46 12.26
N THR A 266 -3.85 -10.31 11.25
CA THR A 266 -2.87 -11.42 11.31
C THR A 266 -1.48 -11.02 10.82
N SER A 267 -1.39 -9.98 9.98
CA SER A 267 -0.15 -9.62 9.28
C SER A 267 0.05 -8.11 9.19
N HIS A 268 1.30 -7.67 9.02
CA HIS A 268 1.66 -6.25 8.81
C HIS A 268 1.02 -5.23 9.78
N LYS A 269 0.63 -5.66 10.98
CA LYS A 269 -0.11 -4.84 11.95
C LYS A 269 0.63 -3.57 12.35
N THR A 270 1.95 -3.63 12.48
CA THR A 270 2.78 -2.47 12.86
C THR A 270 3.09 -1.55 11.66
N ARG A 271 2.82 -1.99 10.42
CA ARG A 271 3.04 -1.21 9.20
C ARG A 271 1.94 -0.19 8.96
N GLY A 272 2.25 0.83 8.18
CA GLY A 272 1.25 1.80 7.71
C GLY A 272 0.34 1.27 6.60
N SER A 273 0.55 0.04 6.12
CA SER A 273 -0.23 -0.57 5.04
C SER A 273 -1.64 -0.96 5.50
N PHE A 274 -2.62 -0.75 4.62
CA PHE A 274 -4.03 -1.13 4.75
C PHE A 274 -4.66 -1.27 3.34
N TYR A 275 -5.88 -1.76 3.26
CA TYR A 275 -6.61 -1.92 1.99
C TYR A 275 -7.78 -0.95 1.92
N LEU A 276 -7.90 -0.26 0.81
CA LEU A 276 -9.16 0.34 0.38
C LEU A 276 -10.03 -0.75 -0.23
N ILE A 277 -11.25 -0.89 0.27
CA ILE A 277 -12.31 -1.72 -0.31
C ILE A 277 -13.39 -0.78 -0.83
N ALA A 278 -13.54 -0.68 -2.14
CA ALA A 278 -14.51 0.17 -2.81
C ALA A 278 -15.53 -0.70 -3.55
N LYS A 279 -16.78 -0.70 -3.08
CA LYS A 279 -17.89 -1.49 -3.67
C LYS A 279 -18.81 -0.59 -4.48
N ASN A 280 -19.54 -1.18 -5.42
CA ASN A 280 -20.51 -0.46 -6.25
C ASN A 280 -19.85 0.71 -7.02
N VAL A 281 -18.64 0.49 -7.54
CA VAL A 281 -17.85 1.52 -8.21
C VAL A 281 -18.58 2.03 -9.45
N GLN A 282 -18.59 3.35 -9.64
CA GLN A 282 -19.17 4.03 -10.79
C GLN A 282 -18.06 4.59 -11.71
N PRO A 283 -17.45 3.76 -12.57
CA PRO A 283 -16.28 4.16 -13.37
C PRO A 283 -16.59 5.23 -14.43
N HIS A 284 -17.87 5.42 -14.76
CA HIS A 284 -18.34 6.44 -15.71
C HIS A 284 -18.85 7.72 -15.03
N HIS A 285 -18.79 7.81 -13.69
CA HIS A 285 -19.13 9.03 -12.98
C HIS A 285 -18.19 10.17 -13.42
N PRO A 286 -18.65 11.43 -13.59
CA PRO A 286 -17.80 12.53 -14.04
C PRO A 286 -16.50 12.69 -13.23
N GLU A 287 -16.59 12.52 -11.91
CA GLU A 287 -15.42 12.56 -11.02
C GLU A 287 -14.42 11.42 -11.30
N ALA A 288 -14.90 10.21 -11.61
CA ALA A 288 -14.03 9.09 -11.99
C ALA A 288 -13.30 9.38 -13.31
N LEU A 289 -14.00 9.97 -14.28
CA LEU A 289 -13.40 10.34 -15.58
C LEU A 289 -12.34 11.44 -15.44
N VAL A 290 -12.58 12.42 -14.58
CA VAL A 290 -11.60 13.45 -14.22
C VAL A 290 -10.37 12.80 -13.55
N ALA A 291 -10.58 11.94 -12.56
CA ALA A 291 -9.49 11.25 -11.87
C ALA A 291 -8.64 10.39 -12.82
N ILE A 292 -9.26 9.64 -13.74
CA ILE A 292 -8.52 8.87 -14.76
C ILE A 292 -7.65 9.78 -15.63
N LYS A 293 -8.18 10.93 -16.05
CA LYS A 293 -7.41 11.92 -16.83
C LYS A 293 -6.23 12.45 -16.02
N GLU A 294 -6.43 12.80 -14.76
CA GLU A 294 -5.38 13.29 -13.87
C GLU A 294 -4.29 12.23 -13.62
N TRP A 295 -4.66 10.97 -13.42
CA TRP A 295 -3.68 9.88 -13.27
C TRP A 295 -2.88 9.66 -14.55
N LYS A 296 -3.51 9.77 -15.73
CA LYS A 296 -2.79 9.71 -17.03
C LYS A 296 -1.77 10.83 -17.15
N GLU A 297 -2.16 12.06 -16.81
CA GLU A 297 -1.25 13.20 -16.82
C GLU A 297 -0.13 13.07 -15.78
N ALA A 298 -0.44 12.56 -14.58
CA ALA A 298 0.55 12.29 -13.55
C ALA A 298 1.56 11.22 -13.99
N TRP A 299 1.09 10.12 -14.60
CA TRP A 299 1.96 9.10 -15.20
C TRP A 299 2.81 9.69 -16.32
N LYS A 300 2.24 10.50 -17.20
CA LYS A 300 2.95 11.15 -18.31
C LYS A 300 4.06 12.06 -17.79
N LYS A 301 3.76 12.96 -16.83
CA LYS A 301 4.76 13.84 -16.19
C LYS A 301 5.84 13.03 -15.45
N ALA A 302 5.49 11.90 -14.87
CA ALA A 302 6.43 11.02 -14.19
C ALA A 302 7.34 10.24 -15.15
N THR A 303 6.87 9.98 -16.37
CA THR A 303 7.56 9.20 -17.40
C THR A 303 8.37 10.06 -18.35
N PHE A 304 7.87 11.25 -18.69
CA PHE A 304 8.51 12.23 -19.55
C PHE A 304 8.78 13.49 -18.73
N PRO A 305 9.77 13.46 -17.81
CA PRO A 305 10.03 14.60 -16.95
C PRO A 305 10.43 15.81 -17.81
N PRO A 306 9.89 17.01 -17.49
CA PRO A 306 10.34 18.23 -18.14
C PRO A 306 11.84 18.46 -17.86
N SER A 307 12.48 19.27 -18.70
CA SER A 307 13.86 19.72 -18.47
C SER A 307 14.02 20.38 -17.09
N ALA A 308 15.25 20.43 -16.57
CA ALA A 308 15.51 21.00 -15.25
C ALA A 308 15.01 22.45 -15.08
N ASP A 309 14.98 23.23 -16.15
CA ASP A 309 14.50 24.61 -16.15
C ASP A 309 12.97 24.70 -16.18
N GLU A 310 12.31 23.85 -16.96
CA GLU A 310 10.86 23.68 -16.93
C GLU A 310 10.38 23.13 -15.58
N GLU A 311 11.15 22.26 -14.93
CA GLU A 311 10.85 21.74 -13.59
C GLU A 311 10.89 22.86 -12.53
N LYS A 312 11.88 23.76 -12.59
CA LYS A 312 11.95 24.95 -11.71
C LYS A 312 10.77 25.90 -11.94
N GLN A 313 10.37 26.09 -13.19
CA GLN A 313 9.22 26.95 -13.53
C GLN A 313 7.89 26.31 -13.10
N ASN A 314 7.74 25.00 -13.29
CA ASN A 314 6.56 24.24 -12.86
C ASN A 314 6.45 24.20 -11.33
N ARG A 315 7.55 24.01 -10.58
CA ARG A 315 7.54 24.05 -9.10
C ARG A 315 7.07 25.39 -8.54
N ARG A 316 7.25 26.51 -9.27
CA ARG A 316 6.73 27.82 -8.87
C ARG A 316 5.22 27.96 -9.06
N GLY A 317 4.59 27.13 -9.90
CA GLY A 317 3.14 27.10 -10.14
C GLY A 317 2.39 25.90 -9.53
N PHE A 318 3.12 24.87 -9.07
CA PHE A 318 2.60 23.60 -8.52
C PHE A 318 2.99 23.40 -7.04
N VAL A 319 2.97 24.45 -6.23
CA VAL A 319 2.78 24.24 -4.80
C VAL A 319 1.30 23.91 -4.65
N GLU A 320 0.96 22.64 -4.41
CA GLU A 320 -0.40 22.28 -4.02
C GLU A 320 -0.79 23.19 -2.85
N GLY A 321 -1.83 23.98 -3.08
CA GLY A 321 -2.12 25.11 -2.24
C GLY A 321 -2.55 24.64 -0.86
N HIS A 322 -2.12 25.36 0.18
CA HIS A 322 -2.71 25.25 1.51
C HIS A 322 -4.25 25.30 1.45
N GLU A 323 -4.80 26.03 0.49
CA GLU A 323 -6.24 26.11 0.20
C GLU A 323 -6.85 24.78 -0.27
N GLU A 324 -6.19 24.04 -1.16
CA GLU A 324 -6.68 22.75 -1.66
C GLU A 324 -6.76 21.73 -0.52
N VAL A 325 -5.69 21.64 0.28
CA VAL A 325 -5.63 20.75 1.45
C VAL A 325 -6.69 21.15 2.48
N SER A 326 -6.83 22.45 2.76
CA SER A 326 -7.84 22.97 3.70
C SER A 326 -9.26 22.69 3.22
N SER A 327 -9.53 22.86 1.92
CA SER A 327 -10.83 22.59 1.31
C SER A 327 -11.19 21.10 1.38
N LEU A 328 -10.22 20.22 1.11
CA LEU A 328 -10.44 18.78 1.21
C LEU A 328 -10.64 18.35 2.67
N LEU A 329 -9.88 18.89 3.62
CA LEU A 329 -10.08 18.62 5.05
C LEU A 329 -11.46 19.13 5.53
N ALA A 330 -11.92 20.27 5.03
CA ALA A 330 -13.23 20.81 5.38
C ALA A 330 -14.39 19.93 4.86
N SER A 331 -14.23 19.33 3.67
CA SER A 331 -15.29 18.53 3.02
C SER A 331 -15.23 17.04 3.34
N PHE A 332 -14.04 16.48 3.56
CA PHE A 332 -13.81 15.04 3.71
C PHE A 332 -13.12 14.67 5.04
N GLY A 333 -12.62 15.63 5.82
CA GLY A 333 -11.79 15.38 7.01
C GLY A 333 -12.48 14.57 8.11
N GLU A 334 -13.77 14.81 8.38
CA GLU A 334 -14.53 13.99 9.35
C GLU A 334 -14.71 12.56 8.84
N ARG A 335 -15.08 12.41 7.56
CA ARG A 335 -15.20 11.09 6.93
C ARG A 335 -13.87 10.33 6.88
N LEU A 336 -12.76 11.04 6.68
CA LEU A 336 -11.41 10.49 6.75
C LEU A 336 -11.10 9.94 8.14
N ILE A 337 -11.50 10.64 9.21
CA ILE A 337 -11.35 10.18 10.59
C ILE A 337 -12.18 8.92 10.81
N GLU A 338 -13.46 8.92 10.43
CA GLU A 338 -14.34 7.75 10.55
C GLU A 338 -13.74 6.50 9.87
N LEU A 339 -13.22 6.66 8.65
CA LEU A 339 -12.57 5.60 7.89
C LEU A 339 -11.24 5.17 8.50
N GLY A 340 -10.46 6.13 9.00
CA GLY A 340 -9.12 5.93 9.53
C GLY A 340 -9.10 5.30 10.93
N GLU A 341 -10.11 5.56 11.76
CA GLU A 341 -10.11 5.18 13.18
C GLU A 341 -9.85 3.68 13.41
N PRO A 342 -10.51 2.72 12.71
CA PRO A 342 -10.22 1.30 12.89
C PRO A 342 -8.80 0.92 12.45
N VAL A 343 -8.31 1.51 11.35
CA VAL A 343 -6.96 1.28 10.82
C VAL A 343 -5.91 1.78 11.82
N TRP A 344 -6.09 2.98 12.35
CA TRP A 344 -5.18 3.57 13.32
C TRP A 344 -5.20 2.81 14.64
N GLN A 345 -6.37 2.38 15.11
CA GLN A 345 -6.52 1.61 16.34
C GLN A 345 -5.74 0.28 16.28
N ILE A 346 -5.94 -0.50 15.20
CA ILE A 346 -5.21 -1.77 15.01
C ILE A 346 -3.69 -1.54 14.96
N GLN A 347 -3.23 -0.50 14.26
CA GLN A 347 -1.80 -0.19 14.20
C GLN A 347 -1.25 0.25 15.56
N LYS A 348 -1.98 1.11 16.27
CA LYS A 348 -1.63 1.62 17.59
C LYS A 348 -1.42 0.47 18.57
N ASP A 349 -2.38 -0.44 18.65
CA ASP A 349 -2.32 -1.57 19.57
C ASP A 349 -1.16 -2.51 19.25
N ALA A 350 -0.90 -2.75 17.96
CA ALA A 350 0.24 -3.54 17.54
C ALA A 350 1.59 -2.87 17.86
N LEU A 351 1.69 -1.55 17.72
CA LEU A 351 2.89 -0.79 18.07
C LEU A 351 3.12 -0.76 19.60
N ARG A 352 2.07 -0.56 20.41
CA ARG A 352 2.17 -0.68 21.88
C ARG A 352 2.72 -2.04 22.31
N GLN A 353 2.36 -3.09 21.59
CA GLN A 353 2.82 -4.43 21.89
C GLN A 353 4.22 -4.75 21.32
N ALA A 354 4.78 -3.88 20.49
CA ALA A 354 6.01 -4.17 19.77
C ALA A 354 7.22 -4.29 20.72
N PRO A 355 8.01 -5.38 20.64
CA PRO A 355 9.12 -5.61 21.56
C PRO A 355 10.15 -4.48 21.62
N TRP A 356 10.37 -3.77 20.50
CA TRP A 356 11.32 -2.66 20.45
C TRP A 356 10.81 -1.40 21.17
N LEU A 357 9.49 -1.21 21.30
CA LEU A 357 8.90 -0.08 22.02
C LEU A 357 8.74 -0.37 23.53
N LYS A 358 8.43 -1.62 23.91
CA LYS A 358 8.32 -2.04 25.32
C LYS A 358 9.58 -1.84 26.17
N THR A 359 10.76 -1.76 25.55
CA THR A 359 12.04 -1.63 26.25
C THR A 359 12.18 -0.31 27.03
N LYS A 360 11.36 0.71 26.75
CA LYS A 360 11.35 1.98 27.51
C LYS A 360 10.60 1.87 28.83
N GLU A 361 9.41 1.26 28.88
CA GLU A 361 8.63 1.10 30.13
C GLU A 361 9.38 0.22 31.15
N ALA A 362 9.96 -0.90 30.70
CA ALA A 362 10.73 -1.77 31.58
C ALA A 362 12.03 -1.11 32.12
N LYS A 363 12.60 -0.16 31.39
CA LYS A 363 13.75 0.64 31.85
C LYS A 363 13.32 1.81 32.74
N ALA A 364 12.22 2.49 32.45
CA ALA A 364 11.69 3.58 33.26
C ALA A 364 11.27 3.08 34.65
N VAL A 365 10.52 1.97 34.72
CA VAL A 365 10.11 1.34 35.98
C VAL A 365 11.30 0.86 36.79
N ARG A 366 12.32 0.26 36.15
CA ARG A 366 13.57 -0.13 36.84
C ARG A 366 14.39 1.07 37.31
N THR A 367 14.34 2.20 36.63
CA THR A 367 15.11 3.40 37.00
C THR A 367 14.42 4.13 38.16
N SER A 368 13.09 4.23 38.15
CA SER A 368 12.31 4.79 39.25
C SER A 368 12.34 3.93 40.52
N ALA A 369 12.29 2.59 40.40
CA ALA A 369 12.44 1.69 41.55
C ALA A 369 13.84 1.77 42.18
N LYS A 370 14.88 1.98 41.37
CA LYS A 370 16.27 2.15 41.84
C LYS A 370 16.51 3.52 42.48
N GLN A 371 15.81 4.57 42.04
CA GLN A 371 15.83 5.90 42.64
C GLN A 371 14.99 6.01 43.92
N ALA A 372 13.96 5.18 44.08
CA ALA A 372 13.13 5.11 45.28
C ALA A 372 13.70 4.20 46.40
N GLY A 373 14.91 3.66 46.23
CA GLY A 373 15.56 2.82 47.24
C GLY A 373 14.90 1.45 47.47
N VAL A 374 14.06 0.99 46.54
CA VAL A 374 13.35 -0.27 46.66
C VAL A 374 14.30 -1.42 46.30
N PRO A 375 14.59 -2.37 47.21
CA PRO A 375 15.52 -3.45 46.94
C PRO A 375 15.00 -4.36 45.82
N ALA A 376 15.90 -4.79 44.92
CA ALA A 376 15.58 -5.58 43.73
C ALA A 376 14.83 -6.90 44.02
N SER A 377 14.81 -7.35 45.27
CA SER A 377 14.07 -8.51 45.76
C SER A 377 12.56 -8.28 45.98
N SER A 378 12.08 -7.04 45.91
CA SER A 378 10.67 -6.68 46.18
C SER A 378 9.86 -6.27 44.94
N VAL A 379 10.49 -6.24 43.76
CA VAL A 379 9.77 -6.13 42.47
C VAL A 379 9.56 -7.53 41.92
N SER A 380 8.67 -8.30 42.57
CA SER A 380 8.07 -9.49 41.95
C SER A 380 7.00 -9.01 40.98
N VAL A 381 7.38 -8.74 39.73
CA VAL A 381 6.42 -8.89 38.65
C VAL A 381 6.25 -10.39 38.49
N ASP A 382 5.06 -10.87 38.81
CA ASP A 382 4.65 -12.25 38.59
C ASP A 382 4.90 -12.59 37.12
N LEU A 383 5.99 -13.31 36.85
CA LEU A 383 6.40 -13.78 35.51
C LEU A 383 5.92 -15.22 35.27
N THR A 384 4.99 -15.70 36.08
CA THR A 384 4.32 -17.00 35.97
C THR A 384 3.05 -16.92 35.13
N GLU A 385 3.16 -16.40 33.90
CA GLU A 385 2.22 -16.73 32.83
C GLU A 385 2.86 -16.59 31.42
N ALA A 386 4.13 -17.00 31.30
CA ALA A 386 4.84 -17.08 30.01
C ALA A 386 5.55 -18.43 29.81
N SER A 387 4.94 -19.52 30.31
CA SER A 387 5.40 -20.90 30.04
C SER A 387 4.29 -21.87 29.62
N SER A 388 3.15 -21.39 29.10
CA SER A 388 2.06 -22.26 28.60
C SER A 388 1.68 -22.08 27.12
N MET A 389 2.43 -21.33 26.31
CA MET A 389 2.15 -21.20 24.85
C MET A 389 3.31 -21.57 23.93
N LEU A 390 4.11 -22.56 24.33
CA LEU A 390 5.06 -23.27 23.46
C LEU A 390 4.99 -24.80 23.61
N GLY A 391 3.81 -25.34 23.90
CA GLY A 391 3.59 -26.79 23.98
C GLY A 391 2.29 -27.22 23.33
N ASN A 392 2.35 -27.60 22.04
CA ASN A 392 1.62 -28.71 21.41
C ASN A 392 1.57 -28.55 19.88
N LEU A 393 2.69 -28.79 19.22
CA LEU A 393 2.67 -29.47 17.91
C LEU A 393 2.85 -30.97 18.20
N GLY A 394 1.74 -31.61 18.57
CA GLY A 394 1.66 -33.05 18.66
C GLY A 394 1.68 -33.63 17.25
N ILE A 395 2.85 -34.03 16.78
CA ILE A 395 3.02 -35.02 15.72
C ILE A 395 2.86 -36.38 16.39
N GLY A 396 1.70 -36.99 16.23
CA GLY A 396 1.45 -38.39 16.50
C GLY A 396 1.53 -39.16 15.17
N LYS A 397 2.50 -40.07 15.13
CA LYS A 397 2.79 -41.16 14.16
C LYS A 397 1.85 -41.37 12.98
#